data_AF-A0A2D5S4I0-F1
#
_entry.id   AF-A0A2D5S4I0-F1
#
_cell.length_a   1.000
_cell.length_b   1.000
_cell.length_c   1.000
_cell.angle_alpha   90.00
_cell.angle_beta   90.00
_cell.angle_gamma   90.00
#
_symmetry.space_group_name_H-M   'P 1'
#
loop_
_entity.id
_entity.type
_entity.pdbx_description
1 polymer ?
#
loop_
_entity_poly.entity_id
_entity_poly.type
_entity_poly.pdbx_seq_one_letter_code
_entity_poly.pdbx_strand_id
1 'polypeptide(L)'
;MPQYRYQARNGNGAVEDGALAAVDAATAAAMLRGKGLHVLQLAPSITGPNLKNLSSALNWSSGPSKKDILDFTTQLAVMIRAGISIRQALDGIAEQTSNARFKAVLQEIKADIESGKQFSEAIARHPKLFGPLYISMVRASEM
;
A
#
# COMPACT_ATOMS: atom_id res chain seq x y z
N MET A 1 0.03 26.65 -13.06
CA MET A 1 1.39 26.07 -12.88
C MET A 1 1.24 24.55 -12.81
N PRO A 2 2.11 23.78 -13.48
CA PRO A 2 2.03 22.32 -13.40
C PRO A 2 2.30 21.85 -11.97
N GLN A 3 1.52 20.87 -11.53
CA GLN A 3 1.69 20.25 -10.23
C GLN A 3 2.51 18.96 -10.41
N TYR A 4 3.41 18.67 -9.49
CA TYR A 4 4.25 17.48 -9.49
C TYR A 4 3.97 16.69 -8.21
N ARG A 5 3.74 15.38 -8.34
CA ARG A 5 3.75 14.46 -7.20
C ARG A 5 5.16 13.99 -6.97
N TYR A 6 5.54 13.91 -5.70
CA TYR A 6 6.86 13.48 -5.29
C TYR A 6 6.77 12.45 -4.18
N GLN A 7 7.78 11.58 -4.17
CA GLN A 7 8.11 10.72 -3.05
C GLN A 7 9.56 11.00 -2.67
N ALA A 8 9.77 11.38 -1.43
CA ALA A 8 11.09 11.72 -0.94
C ALA A 8 11.33 11.14 0.44
N ARG A 9 12.58 10.81 0.75
CA ARG A 9 13.00 10.29 2.04
C ARG A 9 13.59 11.42 2.87
N ASN A 10 13.12 11.60 4.09
CA ASN A 10 13.71 12.55 5.03
C ASN A 10 14.99 11.98 5.68
N GLY A 11 15.74 12.82 6.39
CA GLY A 11 16.99 12.42 7.05
C GLY A 11 16.83 11.30 8.09
N ASN A 12 15.62 11.09 8.61
CA ASN A 12 15.29 10.02 9.55
C ASN A 12 14.93 8.69 8.84
N GLY A 13 15.03 8.65 7.51
CA GLY A 13 14.74 7.46 6.71
C GLY A 13 13.25 7.24 6.39
N ALA A 14 12.35 8.05 6.94
CA ALA A 14 10.92 7.97 6.65
C ALA A 14 10.63 8.52 5.25
N VAL A 15 9.72 7.86 4.55
CA VAL A 15 9.30 8.23 3.19
C VAL A 15 8.06 9.11 3.29
N GLU A 16 8.13 10.28 2.66
CA GLU A 16 7.06 11.27 2.60
C GLU A 16 6.59 11.41 1.15
N ASP A 17 5.28 11.32 0.97
CA ASP A 17 4.60 11.50 -0.31
C ASP A 17 3.86 12.84 -0.29
N GLY A 18 4.00 13.62 -1.36
CA GLY A 18 3.37 14.93 -1.45
C GLY A 18 3.14 15.39 -2.87
N ALA A 19 2.56 16.58 -2.99
CA ALA A 19 2.46 17.29 -4.26
C ALA A 19 3.01 18.70 -4.09
N LEU A 20 3.75 19.18 -5.09
CA LEU A 20 4.28 20.53 -5.11
C LEU A 20 4.04 21.18 -6.47
N ALA A 21 3.82 22.50 -6.48
CA ALA A 21 3.76 23.26 -7.72
C ALA A 21 5.17 23.68 -8.11
N ALA A 22 5.56 23.38 -9.35
CA ALA A 22 6.87 23.76 -9.88
C ALA A 22 6.74 24.10 -11.36
N VAL A 23 7.68 24.89 -11.89
CA VAL A 23 7.69 25.28 -13.30
C VAL A 23 8.12 24.11 -14.18
N ASP A 24 9.03 23.28 -13.68
CA ASP A 24 9.51 22.06 -14.33
C ASP A 24 9.97 21.01 -13.28
N ALA A 25 10.34 19.81 -13.74
CA ALA A 25 10.79 18.73 -12.88
C ALA A 25 12.12 19.05 -12.16
N ALA A 26 13.01 19.81 -12.79
CA ALA A 26 14.31 20.18 -12.23
C ALA A 26 14.16 21.11 -11.02
N THR A 27 13.30 22.13 -11.15
CA THR A 27 12.92 23.05 -10.09
C THR A 27 12.22 22.31 -8.96
N ALA A 28 11.35 21.34 -9.29
CA ALA A 28 10.66 20.55 -8.27
C ALA A 28 11.64 19.72 -7.44
N ALA A 29 12.60 19.07 -8.09
CA ALA A 29 13.65 18.31 -7.41
C ALA A 29 14.57 19.21 -6.56
N ALA A 30 14.90 20.42 -7.04
CA ALA A 30 15.69 21.39 -6.29
C ALA A 30 14.97 21.87 -5.02
N MET A 31 13.66 22.17 -5.12
CA MET A 31 12.83 22.55 -3.97
C MET A 31 12.77 21.44 -2.92
N LEU A 32 12.67 20.17 -3.32
CA LEU A 32 12.66 19.04 -2.40
C LEU A 32 14.02 18.83 -1.72
N ARG A 33 15.12 18.91 -2.46
CA ARG A 33 16.47 18.87 -1.86
C ARG A 33 16.71 20.02 -0.89
N GLY A 34 16.25 21.22 -1.20
CA GLY A 34 16.36 22.40 -0.30
C GLY A 34 15.60 22.22 1.02
N LYS A 35 14.56 21.38 1.04
CA LYS A 35 13.84 20.98 2.27
C LYS A 35 14.52 19.85 3.04
N GLY A 36 15.72 19.43 2.64
CA GLY A 36 16.42 18.29 3.24
C GLY A 36 15.81 16.93 2.88
N LEU A 37 14.97 16.86 1.84
CA LEU A 37 14.35 15.63 1.38
C LEU A 37 15.13 15.03 0.22
N HIS A 38 15.46 13.73 0.32
CA HIS A 38 16.05 12.97 -0.78
C HIS A 38 14.96 12.45 -1.71
N VAL A 39 14.85 13.05 -2.91
CA VAL A 39 13.87 12.65 -3.93
C VAL A 39 14.14 11.21 -4.37
N LEU A 40 13.16 10.34 -4.13
CA LEU A 40 13.16 8.96 -4.63
C LEU A 40 12.48 8.88 -5.99
N GLN A 41 11.42 9.65 -6.17
CA GLN A 41 10.65 9.68 -7.40
C GLN A 41 9.91 11.01 -7.55
N LEU A 42 9.70 11.41 -8.80
CA LEU A 42 9.04 12.65 -9.19
C LEU A 42 8.26 12.43 -10.49
N ALA A 43 7.01 12.87 -10.55
CA ALA A 43 6.25 12.91 -11.79
C ALA A 43 5.30 14.10 -11.89
N PRO A 44 5.00 14.54 -13.13
CA PRO A 44 3.95 15.52 -13.36
C PRO A 44 2.58 14.94 -12.98
N SER A 45 1.85 15.68 -12.15
CA SER A 45 0.44 15.44 -11.82
C SER A 45 -0.41 16.06 -12.92
N ILE A 46 -0.78 15.26 -13.92
CA ILE A 46 -1.62 15.72 -15.03
C ILE A 46 -3.06 15.84 -14.52
N THR A 47 -3.49 17.06 -14.19
CA THR A 47 -4.87 17.37 -13.79
C THR A 47 -5.69 17.70 -15.05
N GLY A 48 -6.28 16.67 -15.66
CA GLY A 48 -7.20 16.81 -16.80
C GLY A 48 -8.60 16.26 -16.49
N PRO A 49 -9.68 16.79 -17.11
CA PRO A 49 -11.07 16.50 -16.74
C PRO A 49 -11.53 15.05 -16.96
N ASN A 50 -10.75 14.20 -17.65
CA ASN A 50 -11.14 12.83 -18.03
C ASN A 50 -10.25 11.70 -17.47
N LEU A 51 -9.58 11.91 -16.33
CA LEU A 51 -8.51 11.00 -15.86
C LEU A 51 -8.65 10.51 -14.40
N LYS A 52 -9.87 10.50 -13.83
CA LYS A 52 -10.10 9.89 -12.49
C LYS A 52 -9.62 8.43 -12.41
N ASN A 53 -9.64 7.70 -13.52
CA ASN A 53 -9.15 6.31 -13.61
C ASN A 53 -7.64 6.18 -13.89
N LEU A 54 -6.95 7.28 -14.23
CA LEU A 54 -5.49 7.27 -14.43
C LEU A 54 -4.74 7.85 -13.23
N SER A 55 -5.40 8.68 -12.40
CA SER A 55 -4.85 9.15 -11.12
C SER A 55 -4.71 8.06 -10.07
N SER A 56 -5.55 7.01 -10.15
CA SER A 56 -5.40 5.78 -9.33
C SER A 56 -4.27 4.87 -9.82
N ALA A 57 -3.94 4.92 -11.12
CA ALA A 57 -2.75 4.26 -11.67
C ALA A 57 -1.44 4.98 -11.27
N LEU A 58 -1.54 6.28 -10.97
CA LEU A 58 -0.47 7.12 -10.40
C LEU A 58 -0.48 7.13 -8.86
N ASN A 59 -0.90 6.03 -8.23
CA ASN A 59 -0.85 5.85 -6.78
C ASN A 59 0.60 5.64 -6.33
N TRP A 60 1.27 6.76 -6.07
CA TRP A 60 2.67 6.86 -5.63
C TRP A 60 2.94 6.37 -4.20
N SER A 61 1.92 5.92 -3.47
CA SER A 61 2.11 5.46 -2.09
C SER A 61 3.21 4.41 -2.07
N SER A 62 4.26 4.60 -1.27
CA SER A 62 5.25 3.54 -1.02
C SER A 62 4.50 2.22 -0.80
N GLY A 63 5.00 1.12 -1.37
CA GLY A 63 4.40 -0.19 -1.17
C GLY A 63 4.21 -0.50 0.33
N PRO A 64 3.34 -1.46 0.69
CA PRO A 64 3.07 -1.77 2.08
C PRO A 64 4.37 -1.99 2.87
N SER A 65 4.47 -1.33 4.02
CA SER A 65 5.63 -1.42 4.90
C SER A 65 5.58 -2.70 5.75
N LYS A 66 6.70 -3.06 6.38
CA LYS A 66 6.73 -4.15 7.37
C LYS A 66 5.78 -3.91 8.54
N LYS A 67 5.57 -2.64 8.91
CA LYS A 67 4.61 -2.25 9.96
C LYS A 67 3.17 -2.54 9.52
N ASP A 68 2.82 -2.24 8.27
CA ASP A 68 1.48 -2.52 7.75
C ASP A 68 1.16 -4.03 7.82
N ILE A 69 2.13 -4.88 7.47
CA ILE A 69 1.98 -6.34 7.55
C ILE A 69 1.85 -6.81 9.01
N LEU A 70 2.64 -6.25 9.93
CA LEU A 70 2.57 -6.57 11.36
C LEU A 70 1.21 -6.19 11.97
N ASP A 71 0.75 -4.97 11.69
CA ASP A 71 -0.53 -4.45 12.17
C ASP A 71 -1.69 -5.29 11.62
N PHE A 72 -1.67 -5.61 10.31
CA PHE A 72 -2.62 -6.52 9.67
C PHE A 72 -2.65 -7.90 10.34
N THR A 73 -1.49 -8.53 10.52
CA THR A 73 -1.37 -9.87 11.11
C THR A 73 -1.96 -9.89 12.53
N THR A 74 -1.67 -8.85 13.31
CA THR A 74 -2.15 -8.73 14.69
C THR A 74 -3.66 -8.52 14.76
N GLN A 75 -4.20 -7.60 13.94
CA GLN A 75 -5.64 -7.33 13.88
C GLN A 75 -6.41 -8.56 13.39
N LEU A 76 -5.90 -9.24 12.36
CA LEU A 76 -6.52 -10.46 11.85
C LEU A 76 -6.56 -11.53 12.96
N ALA A 77 -5.45 -11.76 13.66
CA ALA A 77 -5.41 -12.73 14.75
C ALA A 77 -6.41 -12.41 15.87
N VAL A 78 -6.60 -11.13 16.23
CA VAL A 78 -7.61 -10.72 17.21
C VAL A 78 -9.02 -11.06 16.73
N MET A 79 -9.34 -10.72 15.48
CA MET A 79 -10.67 -10.94 14.93
C MET A 79 -11.01 -12.42 14.75
N ILE A 80 -10.05 -13.22 14.26
CA ILE A 80 -10.24 -14.67 14.16
C ILE A 80 -10.45 -15.29 15.54
N ARG A 81 -9.69 -14.90 16.56
CA ARG A 81 -9.92 -15.36 17.96
C ARG A 81 -11.28 -14.96 18.51
N ALA A 82 -11.83 -13.83 18.06
CA ALA A 82 -13.17 -13.38 18.41
C ALA A 82 -14.29 -14.10 17.63
N GLY A 83 -13.95 -15.07 16.75
CA GLY A 83 -14.91 -15.79 15.92
C GLY A 83 -15.42 -15.01 14.71
N ILE A 84 -14.81 -13.87 14.39
CA ILE A 84 -15.16 -13.09 13.20
C ILE A 84 -14.65 -13.85 11.96
N SER A 85 -15.50 -13.97 10.95
CA SER A 85 -15.11 -14.62 9.70
C SER A 85 -13.95 -13.90 9.01
N ILE A 86 -13.05 -14.65 8.37
CA ILE A 86 -11.89 -14.08 7.69
C ILE A 86 -12.26 -13.01 6.65
N ARG A 87 -13.39 -13.18 5.96
CA ARG A 87 -13.91 -12.22 4.98
C ARG A 87 -14.26 -10.88 5.64
N GLN A 88 -14.99 -10.91 6.75
CA GLN A 88 -15.34 -9.70 7.50
C GLN A 88 -14.11 -9.04 8.13
N ALA A 89 -13.18 -9.86 8.63
CA ALA A 89 -11.92 -9.36 9.16
C ALA A 89 -11.09 -8.63 8.10
N LEU A 90 -10.96 -9.20 6.90
CA LEU A 90 -10.24 -8.55 5.79
C LEU A 90 -10.88 -7.22 5.39
N ASP A 91 -12.21 -7.17 5.34
CA ASP A 91 -12.94 -5.93 4.99
C ASP A 91 -12.71 -4.84 6.04
N GLY A 92 -12.88 -5.19 7.33
CA GLY A 92 -12.67 -4.24 8.43
C GLY A 92 -11.23 -3.72 8.50
N ILE A 93 -10.22 -4.58 8.28
CA ILE A 93 -8.81 -4.13 8.25
C ILE A 93 -8.56 -3.25 7.02
N ALA A 94 -9.10 -3.60 5.86
CA ALA A 94 -8.94 -2.82 4.64
C ALA A 94 -9.55 -1.42 4.78
N GLU A 95 -10.65 -1.27 5.52
CA GLU A 95 -11.25 0.04 5.83
C GLU A 95 -10.36 0.90 6.73
N GLN A 96 -9.67 0.27 7.70
CA GLN A 96 -8.77 0.95 8.65
C GLN A 96 -7.35 1.18 8.10
N THR A 97 -7.01 0.53 6.99
CA THR A 97 -5.68 0.61 6.38
C THR A 97 -5.48 1.96 5.68
N SER A 98 -4.48 2.71 6.12
CA SER A 98 -4.11 4.01 5.53
C SER A 98 -3.34 3.87 4.20
N ASN A 99 -2.58 2.79 4.02
CA ASN A 99 -1.84 2.53 2.80
C ASN A 99 -2.77 2.05 1.67
N ALA A 100 -3.02 2.90 0.68
CA ALA A 100 -3.92 2.60 -0.43
C ALA A 100 -3.53 1.37 -1.24
N ARG A 101 -2.22 1.11 -1.45
CA ARG A 101 -1.75 -0.11 -2.12
C ARG A 101 -1.99 -1.35 -1.27
N PHE A 102 -1.80 -1.25 0.05
CA PHE A 102 -2.09 -2.38 0.92
C PHE A 102 -3.58 -2.68 0.99
N LYS A 103 -4.42 -1.64 1.05
CA LYS A 103 -5.88 -1.78 0.95
C LYS A 103 -6.30 -2.52 -0.33
N ALA A 104 -5.71 -2.18 -1.47
CA ALA A 104 -5.98 -2.90 -2.72
C ALA A 104 -5.58 -4.39 -2.64
N VAL A 105 -4.41 -4.69 -2.09
CA VAL A 105 -3.96 -6.08 -1.85
C VAL A 105 -4.95 -6.84 -0.95
N LEU A 106 -5.42 -6.23 0.15
CA LEU A 106 -6.40 -6.87 1.04
C LEU A 106 -7.73 -7.13 0.35
N GLN A 107 -8.19 -6.22 -0.51
CA GLN A 107 -9.39 -6.40 -1.33
C GLN A 107 -9.22 -7.53 -2.36
N GLU A 108 -8.04 -7.64 -3.00
CA GLU A 108 -7.71 -8.75 -3.90
C GLU A 108 -7.68 -10.10 -3.18
N ILE A 109 -7.12 -10.15 -1.97
CA ILE A 109 -7.12 -11.35 -1.12
C ILE A 109 -8.54 -11.74 -0.71
N LYS A 110 -9.36 -10.77 -0.29
CA LYS A 110 -10.78 -10.98 0.04
C LYS A 110 -11.55 -11.57 -1.15
N ALA A 111 -11.38 -11.00 -2.34
CA ALA A 111 -12.04 -11.49 -3.55
C ALA A 111 -11.63 -12.94 -3.90
N ASP A 112 -10.37 -13.30 -3.67
CA ASP A 112 -9.90 -14.68 -3.86
C ASP A 112 -10.58 -15.67 -2.90
N ILE A 113 -10.73 -15.30 -1.62
CA ILE A 113 -11.43 -16.14 -0.64
C ILE A 113 -12.92 -16.24 -0.97
N GLU A 114 -13.55 -15.14 -1.41
CA GLU A 114 -14.94 -15.14 -1.86
C GLU A 114 -15.15 -16.02 -3.10
N SER A 115 -14.12 -16.16 -3.94
CA SER A 115 -14.11 -17.11 -5.07
C SER A 115 -13.88 -18.57 -4.67
N GLY A 116 -13.65 -18.86 -3.39
CA GLY A 116 -13.48 -20.20 -2.85
C GLY A 116 -12.03 -20.68 -2.72
N LYS A 117 -11.04 -19.82 -2.94
CA LYS A 117 -9.64 -20.17 -2.73
C LYS A 117 -9.28 -20.17 -1.25
N GLN A 118 -8.26 -20.94 -0.89
CA GLN A 118 -7.71 -20.93 0.47
C GLN A 118 -7.01 -19.58 0.74
N PHE A 119 -6.98 -19.15 1.99
CA PHE A 119 -6.31 -17.90 2.38
C PHE A 119 -4.80 -17.99 2.13
N SER A 120 -4.16 -19.13 2.40
CA SER A 120 -2.74 -19.34 2.10
C SER A 120 -2.42 -19.20 0.61
N GLU A 121 -3.32 -19.62 -0.28
CA GLU A 121 -3.18 -19.43 -1.72
C GLU A 121 -3.33 -17.95 -2.12
N ALA A 122 -4.31 -17.27 -1.53
CA ALA A 122 -4.56 -15.86 -1.80
C ALA A 122 -3.37 -14.98 -1.41
N ILE A 123 -2.81 -15.16 -0.20
CA ILE A 123 -1.64 -14.40 0.26
C ILE A 123 -0.35 -14.78 -0.49
N ALA A 124 -0.25 -16.02 -1.02
CA ALA A 124 0.92 -16.46 -1.78
C ALA A 124 1.11 -15.70 -3.10
N ARG A 125 0.06 -15.06 -3.63
CA ARG A 125 0.18 -14.15 -4.79
C ARG A 125 0.95 -12.86 -4.49
N HIS A 126 1.21 -12.56 -3.21
CA HIS A 126 1.93 -11.37 -2.77
C HIS A 126 3.22 -11.73 -2.01
N PRO A 127 4.18 -12.45 -2.62
CA PRO A 127 5.36 -13.00 -1.94
C PRO A 127 6.35 -11.93 -1.43
N LYS A 128 6.25 -10.70 -1.94
CA LYS A 128 7.03 -9.56 -1.42
C LYS A 128 6.52 -9.05 -0.06
N LEU A 129 5.28 -9.37 0.28
CA LEU A 129 4.63 -8.99 1.54
C LEU A 129 4.58 -10.16 2.51
N PHE A 130 4.21 -11.34 2.01
CA PHE A 130 4.11 -12.57 2.80
C PHE A 130 5.22 -13.54 2.39
N GLY A 131 6.22 -13.70 3.27
CA GLY A 131 7.35 -14.58 2.99
C GLY A 131 6.96 -16.07 3.01
N PRO A 132 7.83 -16.96 2.49
CA PRO A 132 7.55 -18.39 2.39
C PRO A 132 7.18 -19.04 3.72
N LEU A 133 7.90 -18.69 4.80
CA LEU A 133 7.60 -19.20 6.15
C LEU A 133 6.21 -18.77 6.63
N TYR A 134 5.83 -17.51 6.38
CA TYR A 134 4.50 -16.99 6.74
C TYR A 134 3.41 -17.79 6.03
N ILE A 135 3.55 -17.97 4.72
CA ILE A 135 2.59 -18.72 3.90
C ILE A 135 2.46 -20.17 4.39
N SER A 136 3.60 -20.83 4.66
CA SER A 136 3.61 -22.21 5.15
C SER A 136 2.93 -22.38 6.50
N MET A 137 3.12 -21.43 7.43
CA MET A 137 2.44 -21.46 8.74
C MET A 137 0.93 -21.31 8.60
N VAL A 138 0.47 -20.40 7.73
CA VAL A 138 -0.96 -20.23 7.47
C VAL A 138 -1.55 -21.49 6.86
N ARG A 139 -0.91 -22.04 5.82
CA ARG A 139 -1.36 -23.26 5.16
C ARG A 139 -1.51 -24.43 6.12
N ALA A 140 -0.54 -24.60 7.03
CA ALA A 140 -0.59 -25.68 8.02
C ALA A 140 -1.79 -25.57 8.97
N SER A 141 -2.35 -24.37 9.18
CA SER A 141 -3.53 -24.13 10.02
C SER A 141 -4.86 -24.19 9.25
N GLU A 142 -4.83 -24.14 7.91
CA GLU A 142 -6.02 -24.27 7.06
C GLU A 142 -6.34 -25.71 6.67
N MET A 143 -5.35 -26.60 6.79
CA MET A 143 -5.43 -28.02 6.47
C MET A 143 -5.97 -28.86 7.62
#